data_AF-A0A936IQY5-F1
#
_entry.id   AF-A0A936IQY5-F1
#
_cell.length_a   1.000
_cell.length_b   1.000
_cell.length_c   1.000
_cell.angle_alpha   90.00
_cell.angle_beta   90.00
_cell.angle_gamma   90.00
#
_symmetry.space_group_name_H-M   'P 1'
#
loop_
_entity.id
_entity.type
_entity.pdbx_description
1 polymer ?
#
loop_
_entity_poly.entity_id
_entity_poly.type
_entity_poly.pdbx_seq_one_letter_code
_entity_poly.pdbx_strand_id
1 'polypeptide(L)'
;MSRARYLVGVATLAVAVGGGYWLVELLRSGQNAEYHALQLEFRDSRSLKTGSDVRYRGVRVGSVRRVALREDGQRAVVDVGIELDARHLVRYGSRFWIVTPRFLGLTQGASGLDTLIRDSYVSFVTAAETAPELPSGSQLVGLERPPSATDAALEPVERGDLLMTLLAPESHDLAPGARVLFRGLQTGELRTLGLAGDGSHVRMELRIRRDHRHTVTDRTQFWVARPRLSGAFLTGLALEDAAALLSPFIGYHTEPGPGVPVADGHRAVALPERPEFKVGNVPAAALKVPGDAVSPQTEDAVRLVRVFYEAVERDWFSPDDPIDRTSTGLLIEDSNGRAVVVTTRSACDGNYFVRDSFGVLPDIDKERIRVALPEGTVLQAARSWTDAGESDLAVLVLQDTPPTLHGTRPEQLVFGADSGGETVRALDGQGTELPIAPLEGDAGALARLDQHRGGAVLAAGKVVGLLGQAAGADPRAVVIPLARLPEALRPRR
;
A
#
# COMPACT_ATOMS: atom_id res chain seq x y z
N MET A 1 -7.26 89.75 -26.97
CA MET A 1 -8.13 88.78 -26.26
C MET A 1 -8.20 87.39 -26.90
N SER A 2 -7.50 87.09 -28.01
CA SER A 2 -7.60 85.78 -28.71
C SER A 2 -6.70 84.68 -28.13
N ARG A 3 -5.46 84.99 -27.70
CA ARG A 3 -4.49 83.99 -27.20
C ARG A 3 -4.91 83.30 -25.89
N ALA A 4 -5.64 84.01 -25.01
CA ALA A 4 -6.12 83.45 -23.75
C ALA A 4 -7.18 82.36 -23.95
N ARG A 5 -8.02 82.47 -24.99
CA ARG A 5 -9.05 81.47 -25.31
C ARG A 5 -8.46 80.15 -25.82
N TYR A 6 -7.37 80.21 -26.58
CA TYR A 6 -6.65 79.03 -27.04
C TYR A 6 -5.98 78.28 -25.89
N LEU A 7 -5.40 78.99 -24.91
CA LEU A 7 -4.79 78.36 -23.73
C LEU A 7 -5.81 77.61 -22.88
N VAL A 8 -7.01 78.19 -22.69
CA VAL A 8 -8.10 77.50 -21.98
C VAL A 8 -8.55 76.25 -22.75
N GLY A 9 -8.69 76.33 -24.08
CA GLY A 9 -9.05 75.18 -24.90
C GLY A 9 -8.04 74.02 -24.82
N VAL A 10 -6.74 74.33 -24.91
CA VAL A 10 -5.67 73.33 -24.82
C VAL A 10 -5.59 72.73 -23.41
N ALA A 11 -5.73 73.55 -22.36
CA ALA A 11 -5.75 73.06 -20.98
C ALA A 11 -6.93 72.11 -20.72
N THR A 12 -8.11 72.44 -21.24
CA THR A 12 -9.31 71.59 -21.09
C THR A 12 -9.14 70.26 -21.83
N LEU A 13 -8.56 70.29 -23.04
CA LEU A 13 -8.26 69.08 -23.80
C LEU A 13 -7.21 68.20 -23.10
N ALA A 14 -6.16 68.79 -22.54
CA ALA A 14 -5.13 68.07 -21.80
C ALA A 14 -5.70 67.38 -20.56
N VAL A 15 -6.59 68.04 -19.83
CA VAL A 15 -7.29 67.46 -18.67
C VAL A 15 -8.24 66.34 -19.12
N ALA A 16 -8.97 66.51 -20.23
CA ALA A 16 -9.86 65.47 -20.74
C ALA A 16 -9.10 64.22 -21.20
N VAL A 17 -7.97 64.39 -21.90
CA VAL A 17 -7.11 63.29 -22.35
C VAL A 17 -6.42 62.62 -21.15
N GLY A 18 -5.88 63.41 -20.22
CA GLY A 18 -5.27 62.89 -18.99
C GLY A 18 -6.26 62.14 -18.11
N GLY A 19 -7.48 62.67 -17.96
CA GLY A 19 -8.58 62.03 -17.24
C GLY A 19 -9.06 60.75 -17.93
N GLY A 20 -9.16 60.75 -19.25
CA GLY A 20 -9.49 59.56 -20.04
C GLY A 20 -8.42 58.47 -19.92
N TYR A 21 -7.14 58.84 -19.99
CA TYR A 21 -6.03 57.92 -19.78
C TYR A 21 -6.03 57.35 -18.35
N TRP A 22 -6.19 58.21 -17.35
CA TRP A 22 -6.24 57.80 -15.94
C TRP A 22 -7.46 56.91 -15.66
N LEU A 23 -8.60 57.17 -16.28
CA LEU A 23 -9.80 56.34 -16.16
C LEU A 23 -9.61 54.97 -16.82
N VAL A 24 -8.97 54.91 -18.00
CA VAL A 24 -8.61 53.63 -18.64
C VAL A 24 -7.66 52.84 -17.75
N GLU A 25 -6.68 53.51 -17.13
CA GLU A 25 -5.74 52.87 -16.21
C GLU A 25 -6.40 52.42 -14.90
N LEU A 26 -7.35 53.20 -14.38
CA LEU A 26 -8.16 52.85 -13.20
C LEU A 26 -9.10 51.66 -13.47
N LEU A 27 -9.69 51.60 -14.67
CA LEU A 27 -10.51 50.46 -15.08
C LEU A 27 -9.66 49.19 -15.31
N ARG A 28 -8.39 49.33 -15.68
CA ARG A 28 -7.43 48.22 -15.74
C ARG A 28 -6.97 47.76 -14.35
N SER A 29 -6.77 48.69 -13.41
CA SER A 29 -6.29 48.38 -12.05
C SER A 29 -7.34 47.71 -11.17
N GLY A 30 -8.63 47.90 -11.45
CA GLY A 30 -9.75 47.20 -10.81
C GLY A 30 -9.80 45.68 -11.05
N GLN A 31 -8.89 45.10 -11.85
CA GLN A 31 -8.78 43.65 -12.06
C GLN A 31 -7.81 42.93 -11.11
N ASN A 32 -7.16 43.64 -10.19
CA ASN A 32 -6.38 43.02 -9.11
C ASN A 32 -7.33 42.53 -8.00
N ALA A 33 -8.28 41.67 -8.35
CA ALA A 33 -8.89 40.80 -7.34
C ALA A 33 -7.74 39.97 -6.74
N GLU A 34 -7.62 39.94 -5.42
CA GLU A 34 -6.68 39.05 -4.77
C GLU A 34 -7.12 37.61 -5.11
N TYR A 35 -6.27 36.86 -5.82
CA TYR A 35 -6.57 35.50 -6.27
C TYR A 35 -5.46 34.55 -5.85
N HIS A 36 -5.82 33.29 -5.66
CA HIS A 36 -4.87 32.22 -5.44
C HIS A 36 -4.28 31.80 -6.79
N ALA A 37 -3.03 32.21 -7.06
CA ALA A 37 -2.38 32.03 -8.35
C ALA A 37 -1.79 30.62 -8.47
N LEU A 38 -1.97 29.98 -9.62
CA LEU A 38 -1.33 28.70 -9.94
C LEU A 38 -0.81 28.74 -11.37
N GLN A 39 0.26 28.02 -11.63
CA GLN A 39 0.85 27.88 -12.95
C GLN A 39 0.75 26.43 -13.41
N LEU A 40 0.02 26.18 -14.49
CA LEU A 40 -0.26 24.85 -15.03
C LEU A 40 0.52 24.63 -16.33
N GLU A 41 1.25 23.52 -16.43
CA GLU A 41 1.94 23.12 -17.66
C GLU A 41 1.18 22.01 -18.38
N PHE A 42 0.81 22.25 -19.64
CA PHE A 42 0.19 21.28 -20.55
C PHE A 42 1.06 21.05 -21.77
N ARG A 43 0.88 19.93 -22.49
CA ARG A 43 1.54 19.73 -23.78
C ARG A 43 1.00 20.67 -24.86
N ASP A 44 -0.28 21.00 -24.79
CA ASP A 44 -0.98 21.89 -25.72
C ASP A 44 -2.03 22.72 -24.95
N SER A 45 -2.26 23.97 -25.35
CA SER A 45 -3.26 24.85 -24.77
C SER A 45 -4.69 24.54 -25.23
N ARG A 46 -4.88 23.72 -26.27
CA ARG A 46 -6.19 23.21 -26.76
C ARG A 46 -7.31 24.27 -26.78
N SER A 47 -7.00 25.42 -27.37
CA SER A 47 -7.91 26.56 -27.55
C SER A 47 -8.34 27.29 -26.26
N LEU A 48 -7.56 27.17 -25.17
CA LEU A 48 -7.71 28.05 -24.00
C LEU A 48 -7.37 29.51 -24.36
N LYS A 49 -8.11 30.45 -23.77
CA LYS A 49 -7.87 31.89 -23.90
C LYS A 49 -7.79 32.53 -22.52
N THR A 50 -7.20 33.72 -22.46
CA THR A 50 -7.34 34.57 -21.26
C THR A 50 -8.83 34.83 -21.01
N GLY A 51 -9.28 34.59 -19.79
CA GLY A 51 -10.69 34.64 -19.39
C GLY A 51 -11.43 33.30 -19.42
N SER A 52 -10.84 32.22 -19.95
CA SER A 52 -11.41 30.88 -19.88
C SER A 52 -11.71 30.46 -18.44
N ASP A 53 -12.81 29.74 -18.22
CA ASP A 53 -13.21 29.33 -16.87
C ASP A 53 -12.26 28.30 -16.27
N VAL A 54 -12.11 28.35 -14.95
CA VAL A 54 -11.59 27.24 -14.14
C VAL A 54 -12.74 26.67 -13.32
N ARG A 55 -12.97 25.35 -13.43
CA ARG A 55 -14.14 24.69 -12.84
C ARG A 55 -13.79 23.52 -11.94
N TYR A 56 -14.36 23.52 -10.75
CA TYR A 56 -14.35 22.38 -9.82
C TYR A 56 -15.70 21.68 -9.87
N ARG A 57 -15.71 20.37 -10.21
CA ARG A 57 -16.95 19.58 -10.34
C ARG A 57 -18.05 20.27 -11.19
N GLY A 58 -17.66 21.00 -12.22
CA GLY A 58 -18.58 21.73 -13.12
C GLY A 58 -18.97 23.15 -12.68
N VAL A 59 -18.63 23.56 -11.46
CA VAL A 59 -18.88 24.91 -10.92
C VAL A 59 -17.68 25.81 -11.20
N ARG A 60 -17.91 27.04 -11.66
CA ARG A 60 -16.85 28.04 -11.86
C ARG A 60 -16.28 28.48 -10.52
N VAL A 61 -14.96 28.43 -10.39
CA VAL A 61 -14.21 28.78 -9.16
C VAL A 61 -12.98 29.66 -9.44
N GLY A 62 -12.80 30.09 -10.69
CA GLY A 62 -11.67 30.90 -11.11
C GLY A 62 -11.64 31.12 -12.61
N SER A 63 -10.55 31.72 -13.09
CA SER A 63 -10.33 32.04 -14.50
C SER A 63 -8.86 31.93 -14.92
N VAL A 64 -8.65 31.65 -16.21
CA VAL A 64 -7.34 31.67 -16.85
C VAL A 64 -6.90 33.12 -17.05
N ARG A 65 -5.71 33.47 -16.56
CA ARG A 65 -5.16 34.82 -16.66
C ARG A 65 -4.23 34.96 -17.85
N ARG A 66 -3.38 33.96 -18.09
CA ARG A 66 -2.39 34.00 -19.17
C ARG A 66 -2.21 32.62 -19.77
N VAL A 67 -2.07 32.58 -21.09
CA VAL A 67 -1.63 31.39 -21.82
C VAL A 67 -0.38 31.79 -22.59
N ALA A 68 0.72 31.08 -22.37
CA ALA A 68 1.97 31.30 -23.06
C ALA A 68 2.61 29.98 -23.46
N LEU A 69 3.55 30.01 -24.39
CA LEU A 69 4.39 28.88 -24.69
C LEU A 69 5.66 28.97 -23.83
N ARG A 70 6.13 27.83 -23.31
CA ARG A 70 7.43 27.74 -22.63
C ARG A 70 8.54 28.09 -23.62
N GLU A 71 9.66 28.59 -23.12
CA GLU A 71 10.79 29.03 -23.97
C GLU A 71 11.31 27.94 -24.91
N ASP A 72 11.19 26.67 -24.52
CA ASP A 72 11.58 25.50 -25.33
C ASP A 72 10.58 25.14 -26.45
N GLY A 73 9.42 25.79 -26.48
CA GLY A 73 8.35 25.53 -27.44
C GLY A 73 7.58 24.22 -27.24
N GLN A 74 7.91 23.41 -26.21
CA GLN A 74 7.39 22.05 -26.06
C GLN A 74 6.11 21.97 -25.21
N ARG A 75 5.83 23.00 -24.40
CA ARG A 75 4.71 23.02 -23.44
C ARG A 75 4.01 24.36 -23.41
N ALA A 76 2.70 24.33 -23.22
CA ALA A 76 1.89 25.50 -22.91
C ALA A 76 1.90 25.73 -21.39
N VAL A 77 2.20 26.96 -20.99
CA VAL A 77 2.16 27.46 -19.62
C VAL A 77 0.89 28.29 -19.46
N VAL A 78 0.02 27.86 -18.55
CA VAL A 78 -1.28 28.47 -18.30
C VAL A 78 -1.33 28.98 -16.86
N ASP A 79 -1.36 30.30 -16.69
CA ASP A 79 -1.56 30.90 -15.37
C ASP A 79 -3.05 30.97 -15.07
N VAL A 80 -3.45 30.39 -13.95
CA VAL A 80 -4.84 30.39 -13.48
C VAL A 80 -4.94 31.14 -12.16
N GLY A 81 -6.00 31.93 -12.01
CA GLY A 81 -6.36 32.59 -10.76
C GLY A 81 -7.62 31.94 -10.20
N ILE A 82 -7.49 31.29 -9.04
CA ILE A 82 -8.62 30.74 -8.28
C ILE A 82 -9.13 31.81 -7.32
N GLU A 83 -10.44 31.91 -7.17
CA GLU A 83 -11.07 32.84 -6.23
C GLU A 83 -10.67 32.49 -4.78
N LEU A 84 -10.51 33.49 -3.91
CA LEU A 84 -10.00 33.27 -2.54
C LEU A 84 -10.92 32.41 -1.68
N ASP A 85 -12.22 32.48 -1.91
CA ASP A 85 -13.23 31.64 -1.27
C ASP A 85 -13.08 30.18 -1.70
N ALA A 86 -12.66 29.91 -2.93
CA ALA A 86 -12.42 28.59 -3.49
C ALA A 86 -10.99 28.05 -3.29
N ARG A 87 -10.07 28.82 -2.67
CA ARG A 87 -8.66 28.40 -2.48
C ARG A 87 -8.53 27.06 -1.72
N HIS A 88 -9.44 26.81 -0.78
CA HIS A 88 -9.46 25.60 0.04
C HIS A 88 -9.77 24.32 -0.75
N LEU A 89 -10.25 24.45 -1.99
CA LEU A 89 -10.49 23.33 -2.90
C LEU A 89 -9.20 22.84 -3.57
N VAL A 90 -8.18 23.70 -3.66
CA VAL A 90 -6.89 23.35 -4.27
C VAL A 90 -5.94 22.86 -3.19
N ARG A 91 -5.69 21.56 -3.20
CA ARG A 91 -4.83 20.86 -2.23
C ARG A 91 -3.72 20.07 -2.92
N TYR A 92 -2.77 19.59 -2.14
CA TYR A 92 -1.82 18.59 -2.64
C TYR A 92 -2.57 17.38 -3.21
N GLY A 93 -2.24 16.97 -4.44
CA GLY A 93 -2.95 15.92 -5.17
C GLY A 93 -4.12 16.41 -6.05
N SER A 94 -4.32 17.72 -6.19
CA SER A 94 -5.26 18.28 -7.17
C SER A 94 -4.80 17.99 -8.58
N ARG A 95 -5.72 17.49 -9.41
CA ARG A 95 -5.44 17.09 -10.81
C ARG A 95 -6.23 18.00 -11.74
N PHE A 96 -5.53 18.76 -12.59
CA PHE A 96 -6.12 19.70 -13.54
C PHE A 96 -6.10 19.12 -14.96
N TRP A 97 -7.10 19.40 -15.80
CA TRP A 97 -7.12 19.04 -17.22
C TRP A 97 -7.90 20.08 -18.04
N ILE A 98 -7.65 20.11 -19.35
CA ILE A 98 -8.39 20.97 -20.29
C ILE A 98 -9.57 20.19 -20.85
N VAL A 99 -10.76 20.79 -20.78
CA VAL A 99 -11.96 20.27 -21.45
C VAL A 99 -12.22 21.09 -22.70
N THR A 100 -12.18 20.41 -23.84
CA THR A 100 -12.55 20.97 -25.14
C THR A 100 -13.92 20.43 -25.53
N PRO A 101 -14.93 21.28 -25.78
CA PRO A 101 -16.23 20.82 -26.25
C PRO A 101 -16.08 20.14 -27.62
N ARG A 102 -16.54 18.90 -27.73
CA ARG A 102 -16.59 18.16 -29.01
C ARG A 102 -18.00 18.25 -29.57
N PHE A 103 -18.13 18.72 -30.82
CA PHE A 103 -19.39 18.64 -31.56
C PHE A 103 -19.49 17.27 -32.23
N LEU A 104 -20.52 16.49 -31.87
CA LEU A 104 -20.94 15.30 -32.61
C LEU A 104 -22.18 15.70 -33.44
N GLY A 105 -21.98 15.93 -34.74
CA GLY A 105 -23.02 15.85 -35.77
C GLY A 105 -24.04 17.00 -35.85
N LEU A 106 -23.82 17.94 -36.77
CA LEU A 106 -24.90 18.61 -37.51
C LEU A 106 -24.68 18.33 -39.01
N THR A 107 -24.98 17.10 -39.43
CA THR A 107 -25.15 16.75 -40.84
C THR A 107 -26.63 16.76 -41.21
N GLN A 108 -27.32 17.87 -40.96
CA GLN A 108 -28.58 18.18 -41.62
C GLN A 108 -28.82 19.68 -41.50
N GLY A 109 -29.04 20.32 -42.65
CA GLY A 109 -28.99 21.75 -42.83
C GLY A 109 -29.86 22.52 -41.83
N ALA A 110 -29.20 23.34 -41.02
CA ALA A 110 -29.80 24.48 -40.37
C ALA A 110 -28.87 25.68 -40.64
N SER A 111 -29.27 26.50 -41.62
CA SER A 111 -28.71 27.82 -41.83
C SER A 111 -29.06 28.68 -40.61
N GLY A 112 -28.08 29.05 -39.79
CA GLY A 112 -28.26 30.01 -38.69
C GLY A 112 -27.77 29.62 -37.28
N LEU A 113 -26.74 28.79 -37.14
CA LEU A 113 -26.09 28.51 -35.83
C LEU A 113 -24.69 29.11 -35.77
N ASP A 114 -24.61 30.44 -35.69
CA ASP A 114 -23.39 31.17 -35.28
C ASP A 114 -23.35 31.37 -33.74
N THR A 115 -24.17 30.61 -33.01
CA THR A 115 -24.50 30.87 -31.62
C THR A 115 -24.16 29.68 -30.73
N LEU A 116 -23.20 29.89 -29.83
CA LEU A 116 -22.71 29.02 -28.73
C LEU A 116 -21.51 28.12 -29.05
N ILE A 117 -20.44 28.69 -29.60
CA ILE A 117 -19.10 28.14 -29.36
C ILE A 117 -18.76 28.41 -27.89
N ARG A 118 -18.83 27.40 -27.03
CA ARG A 118 -18.29 27.50 -25.66
C ARG A 118 -16.77 27.40 -25.76
N ASP A 119 -16.04 28.37 -25.21
CA ASP A 119 -14.58 28.31 -25.14
C ASP A 119 -14.13 27.10 -24.28
N SER A 120 -12.96 26.56 -24.58
CA SER A 120 -12.32 25.54 -23.73
C SER A 120 -12.16 26.08 -22.30
N TYR A 121 -12.28 25.20 -21.32
CA TYR A 121 -12.13 25.54 -19.90
C TYR A 121 -11.20 24.56 -19.20
N VAL A 122 -10.61 25.00 -18.10
CA VAL A 122 -9.81 24.15 -17.21
C VAL A 122 -10.73 23.55 -16.17
N SER A 123 -10.61 22.25 -15.91
CA SER A 123 -11.32 21.59 -14.81
C SER A 123 -10.36 20.87 -13.89
N PHE A 124 -10.73 20.71 -12.63
CA PHE A 124 -9.93 19.93 -11.68
C PHE A 124 -10.77 19.17 -10.67
N VAL A 125 -10.15 18.14 -10.08
CA VAL A 125 -10.64 17.42 -8.91
C VAL A 125 -9.52 17.28 -7.88
N THR A 126 -9.92 17.14 -6.62
CA THR A 126 -9.03 16.96 -5.48
C THR A 126 -9.35 15.60 -4.87
N ALA A 127 -8.40 14.66 -4.95
CA ALA A 127 -8.63 13.27 -4.56
C ALA A 127 -8.57 13.05 -3.04
N ALA A 128 -7.76 13.83 -2.33
CA ALA A 128 -7.58 13.74 -0.89
C ALA A 128 -8.14 15.01 -0.23
N GLU A 129 -9.38 14.96 0.25
CA GLU A 129 -10.02 16.10 0.93
C GLU A 129 -9.29 16.49 2.24
N THR A 130 -8.48 15.59 2.80
CA THR A 130 -7.67 15.80 4.01
C THR A 130 -6.24 16.34 3.76
N ALA A 131 -5.81 16.48 2.50
CA ALA A 131 -4.47 16.98 2.19
C ALA A 131 -4.32 18.49 2.50
N PRO A 132 -3.10 19.00 2.79
CA PRO A 132 -2.89 20.42 3.02
C PRO A 132 -3.25 21.28 1.79
N GLU A 133 -3.60 22.55 2.02
CA GLU A 133 -3.84 23.51 0.93
C GLU A 133 -2.55 23.74 0.13
N LEU A 134 -2.70 23.85 -1.19
CA LEU A 134 -1.57 24.12 -2.05
C LEU A 134 -1.18 25.61 -1.93
N PRO A 135 0.11 25.99 -1.78
CA PRO A 135 0.51 27.38 -1.70
C PRO A 135 0.25 28.18 -3.00
N SER A 136 -0.04 29.48 -2.87
CA SER A 136 -0.17 30.38 -4.02
C SER A 136 1.18 30.50 -4.75
N GLY A 137 1.14 30.52 -6.08
CA GLY A 137 2.32 30.50 -6.95
C GLY A 137 2.86 29.09 -7.26
N SER A 138 2.16 28.03 -6.82
CA SER A 138 2.60 26.65 -7.10
C SER A 138 2.53 26.31 -8.58
N GLN A 139 3.50 25.51 -9.02
CA GLN A 139 3.58 24.96 -10.37
C GLN A 139 3.09 23.52 -10.39
N LEU A 140 2.24 23.18 -11.36
CA LEU A 140 1.66 21.85 -11.51
C LEU A 140 1.69 21.42 -12.98
N VAL A 141 1.88 20.13 -13.21
CA VAL A 141 1.69 19.54 -14.55
C VAL A 141 0.24 19.15 -14.71
N GLY A 142 -0.41 19.70 -15.73
CA GLY A 142 -1.78 19.38 -16.09
C GLY A 142 -1.89 18.04 -16.83
N LEU A 143 -3.02 17.37 -16.63
CA LEU A 143 -3.36 16.13 -17.31
C LEU A 143 -3.94 16.41 -18.71
N GLU A 144 -3.54 15.59 -19.65
CA GLU A 144 -3.97 15.67 -21.05
C GLU A 144 -5.41 15.17 -21.28
N ARG A 145 -5.95 14.41 -20.33
CA ARG A 145 -7.30 13.85 -20.38
C ARG A 145 -7.95 14.01 -19.01
N PRO A 146 -9.29 14.17 -18.95
CA PRO A 146 -10.00 14.09 -17.68
C PRO A 146 -9.62 12.80 -16.97
N PRO A 147 -9.40 12.83 -15.64
CA PRO A 147 -9.44 11.60 -14.87
C PRO A 147 -10.79 10.95 -15.16
N SER A 148 -10.78 9.67 -15.49
CA SER A 148 -11.99 8.97 -15.91
C SER A 148 -13.02 9.10 -14.77
N ALA A 149 -14.32 9.19 -15.04
CA ALA A 149 -15.35 9.16 -13.98
C ALA A 149 -15.16 7.94 -13.05
N THR A 150 -14.58 6.88 -13.62
CA THR A 150 -14.09 5.70 -12.92
C THR A 150 -12.97 6.00 -11.92
N ASP A 151 -11.95 6.80 -12.25
CA ASP A 151 -10.87 7.21 -11.32
C ASP A 151 -11.34 8.10 -10.16
N ALA A 152 -12.54 8.69 -10.28
CA ALA A 152 -13.18 9.49 -9.23
C ALA A 152 -14.18 8.69 -8.38
N ALA A 153 -14.69 7.56 -8.90
CA ALA A 153 -15.55 6.62 -8.17
C ALA A 153 -14.75 5.48 -7.50
N LEU A 154 -13.52 5.25 -7.97
CA LEU A 154 -12.56 4.34 -7.38
C LEU A 154 -12.04 4.90 -6.05
N GLU A 155 -12.09 4.10 -4.99
CA GLU A 155 -11.57 4.52 -3.69
C GLU A 155 -10.06 4.82 -3.76
N PRO A 156 -9.51 5.72 -2.94
CA PRO A 156 -8.06 5.93 -2.92
C PRO A 156 -7.33 4.63 -2.57
N VAL A 157 -6.15 4.44 -3.16
CA VAL A 157 -5.25 3.35 -2.73
C VAL A 157 -4.65 3.77 -1.40
N GLU A 158 -4.87 2.96 -0.36
CA GLU A 158 -4.30 3.19 0.96
C GLU A 158 -3.00 2.41 1.16
N ARG A 159 -2.16 2.86 2.10
CA ARG A 159 -0.97 2.09 2.50
C ARG A 159 -1.41 0.73 3.06
N GLY A 160 -0.86 -0.34 2.50
CA GLY A 160 -1.16 -1.73 2.89
C GLY A 160 -2.18 -2.44 2.00
N ASP A 161 -2.87 -1.72 1.11
CA ASP A 161 -3.68 -2.35 0.06
C ASP A 161 -2.80 -3.23 -0.83
N LEU A 162 -3.35 -4.34 -1.31
CA LEU A 162 -2.68 -5.21 -2.27
C LEU A 162 -3.01 -4.77 -3.68
N LEU A 163 -1.98 -4.35 -4.41
CA LEU A 163 -2.07 -4.07 -5.84
C LEU A 163 -1.54 -5.26 -6.63
N MET A 164 -2.39 -5.88 -7.44
CA MET A 164 -2.02 -7.06 -8.21
C MET A 164 -2.54 -7.01 -9.63
N THR A 165 -1.98 -7.84 -10.51
CA THR A 165 -2.38 -7.90 -11.91
C THR A 165 -3.05 -9.25 -12.21
N LEU A 166 -4.28 -9.20 -12.71
CA LEU A 166 -4.97 -10.35 -13.26
C LEU A 166 -4.84 -10.36 -14.79
N LEU A 167 -4.47 -11.51 -15.35
CA LEU A 167 -4.33 -11.73 -16.79
C LEU A 167 -5.50 -12.58 -17.25
N ALA A 168 -6.27 -12.10 -18.23
CA ALA A 168 -7.40 -12.81 -18.79
C ALA A 168 -7.32 -12.79 -20.32
N PRO A 169 -7.81 -13.83 -21.02
CA PRO A 169 -7.83 -13.83 -22.48
C PRO A 169 -8.67 -12.68 -23.05
N GLU A 170 -9.75 -12.30 -22.36
CA GLU A 170 -10.69 -11.26 -22.78
C GLU A 170 -11.05 -10.33 -21.61
N SER A 171 -11.61 -9.16 -21.91
CA SER A 171 -12.08 -8.20 -20.90
C SER A 171 -13.38 -8.62 -20.22
N HIS A 172 -14.19 -9.46 -20.89
CA HIS A 172 -15.50 -9.93 -20.41
C HIS A 172 -16.44 -8.80 -19.93
N ASP A 173 -16.41 -7.67 -20.64
CA ASP A 173 -17.19 -6.46 -20.36
C ASP A 173 -16.93 -5.85 -18.96
N LEU A 174 -15.82 -6.23 -18.32
CA LEU A 174 -15.38 -5.57 -17.10
C LEU A 174 -14.94 -4.14 -17.42
N ALA A 175 -15.42 -3.21 -16.60
CA ALA A 175 -14.98 -1.83 -16.56
C ALA A 175 -14.29 -1.57 -15.22
N PRO A 176 -13.39 -0.58 -15.12
CA PRO A 176 -12.83 -0.25 -13.83
C PRO A 176 -13.96 0.18 -12.87
N GLY A 177 -13.76 -0.07 -11.57
CA GLY A 177 -14.81 -0.08 -10.56
C GLY A 177 -15.55 -1.42 -10.41
N ALA A 178 -15.34 -2.39 -11.31
CA ALA A 178 -15.91 -3.73 -11.16
C ALA A 178 -15.46 -4.37 -9.85
N ARG A 179 -16.40 -5.02 -9.15
CA ARG A 179 -16.17 -5.58 -7.82
C ARG A 179 -15.28 -6.82 -7.88
N VAL A 180 -14.38 -6.93 -6.93
CA VAL A 180 -13.63 -8.17 -6.66
C VAL A 180 -14.24 -8.84 -5.43
N LEU A 181 -14.72 -10.07 -5.58
CA LEU A 181 -15.51 -10.78 -4.58
C LEU A 181 -14.80 -12.03 -4.05
N PHE A 182 -14.77 -12.18 -2.73
CA PHE A 182 -14.40 -13.41 -2.03
C PHE A 182 -15.61 -13.96 -1.31
N ARG A 183 -16.01 -15.21 -1.60
CA ARG A 183 -17.19 -15.85 -0.98
C ARG A 183 -18.48 -14.99 -1.03
N GLY A 184 -18.60 -14.14 -2.05
CA GLY A 184 -19.73 -13.22 -2.24
C GLY A 184 -19.59 -11.85 -1.57
N LEU A 185 -18.56 -11.64 -0.73
CA LEU A 185 -18.25 -10.35 -0.13
C LEU A 185 -17.30 -9.56 -1.03
N GLN A 186 -17.58 -8.26 -1.20
CA GLN A 186 -16.67 -7.38 -1.93
C GLN A 186 -15.43 -7.12 -1.08
N THR A 187 -14.28 -7.55 -1.58
CA THR A 187 -12.97 -7.37 -0.92
C THR A 187 -12.07 -6.39 -1.65
N GLY A 188 -12.42 -6.02 -2.88
CA GLY A 188 -11.62 -5.13 -3.71
C GLY A 188 -12.37 -4.64 -4.95
N GLU A 189 -11.61 -4.06 -5.87
CA GLU A 189 -12.11 -3.48 -7.11
C GLU A 189 -11.08 -3.53 -8.26
N LEU A 190 -11.57 -3.54 -9.49
CA LEU A 190 -10.78 -3.39 -10.70
C LEU A 190 -10.38 -1.92 -10.89
N ARG A 191 -9.09 -1.61 -10.92
CA ARG A 191 -8.55 -0.25 -11.05
C ARG A 191 -8.41 0.17 -12.49
N THR A 192 -7.75 -0.65 -13.29
CA THR A 192 -7.48 -0.37 -14.70
C THR A 192 -7.56 -1.66 -15.50
N LEU A 193 -7.83 -1.52 -16.80
CA LEU A 193 -7.71 -2.61 -17.76
C LEU A 193 -7.00 -2.12 -19.01
N GLY A 194 -6.20 -2.99 -19.63
CA GLY A 194 -5.49 -2.67 -20.85
C GLY A 194 -5.14 -3.93 -21.62
N LEU A 195 -4.90 -3.80 -22.92
CA LEU A 195 -4.39 -4.89 -23.72
C LEU A 195 -2.89 -5.06 -23.47
N ALA A 196 -2.41 -6.30 -23.40
CA ALA A 196 -0.98 -6.57 -23.41
C ALA A 196 -0.34 -6.03 -24.70
N GLY A 197 0.94 -5.64 -24.65
CA GLY A 197 1.59 -4.95 -25.77
C GLY A 197 1.70 -5.80 -27.05
N ASP A 198 1.68 -7.11 -26.88
CA ASP A 198 1.65 -8.14 -27.93
C ASP A 198 0.22 -8.48 -28.41
N GLY A 199 -0.81 -7.94 -27.75
CA GLY A 199 -2.21 -8.20 -28.08
C GLY A 199 -2.75 -9.56 -27.61
N SER A 200 -1.98 -10.36 -26.87
CA SER A 200 -2.34 -11.76 -26.58
C SER A 200 -3.36 -11.93 -25.46
N HIS A 201 -3.46 -10.98 -24.53
CA HIS A 201 -4.34 -11.04 -23.37
C HIS A 201 -4.67 -9.64 -22.84
N VAL A 202 -5.71 -9.57 -22.02
CA VAL A 202 -6.07 -8.37 -21.25
C VAL A 202 -5.37 -8.41 -19.89
N ARG A 203 -4.77 -7.29 -19.52
CA ARG A 203 -4.17 -7.01 -18.22
C ARG A 203 -5.15 -6.18 -17.40
N MET A 204 -5.49 -6.67 -16.21
CA MET A 204 -6.42 -6.03 -15.28
C MET A 204 -5.69 -5.74 -13.97
N GLU A 205 -5.58 -4.47 -13.58
CA GLU A 205 -4.98 -4.10 -12.28
C GLU A 205 -6.06 -4.10 -11.21
N LEU A 206 -5.87 -4.90 -10.17
CA LEU A 206 -6.81 -5.07 -9.08
C LEU A 206 -6.26 -4.41 -7.81
N ARG A 207 -7.16 -3.81 -7.02
CA ARG A 207 -6.91 -3.40 -5.65
C ARG A 207 -7.71 -4.31 -4.73
N ILE A 208 -7.03 -4.98 -3.80
CA ILE A 208 -7.66 -5.69 -2.68
C ILE A 208 -7.40 -4.85 -1.43
N ARG A 209 -8.46 -4.58 -0.65
CA ARG A 209 -8.34 -3.78 0.58
C ARG A 209 -7.41 -4.47 1.57
N ARG A 210 -6.62 -3.70 2.32
CA ARG A 210 -5.67 -4.19 3.33
C ARG A 210 -6.27 -5.23 4.28
N ASP A 211 -7.51 -5.02 4.75
CA ASP A 211 -8.19 -5.89 5.72
C ASP A 211 -8.53 -7.27 5.13
N HIS A 212 -8.49 -7.41 3.80
CA HIS A 212 -8.74 -8.66 3.07
C HIS A 212 -7.50 -9.19 2.34
N ARG A 213 -6.34 -8.53 2.47
CA ARG A 213 -5.09 -8.92 1.80
C ARG A 213 -4.70 -10.37 2.09
N HIS A 214 -4.87 -10.81 3.32
CA HIS A 214 -4.57 -12.18 3.77
C HIS A 214 -5.39 -13.27 3.06
N THR A 215 -6.51 -12.90 2.41
CA THR A 215 -7.34 -13.87 1.68
C THR A 215 -6.70 -14.28 0.35
N VAL A 216 -5.75 -13.51 -0.18
CA VAL A 216 -5.07 -13.78 -1.44
C VAL A 216 -3.70 -14.39 -1.16
N THR A 217 -3.57 -15.66 -1.54
CA THR A 217 -2.33 -16.45 -1.47
C THR A 217 -1.88 -16.93 -2.84
N ASP A 218 -0.71 -17.55 -2.90
CA ASP A 218 -0.18 -18.29 -4.05
C ASP A 218 -1.10 -19.41 -4.57
N ARG A 219 -2.07 -19.86 -3.76
CA ARG A 219 -3.08 -20.87 -4.14
C ARG A 219 -4.42 -20.27 -4.60
N THR A 220 -4.47 -18.97 -4.81
CA THR A 220 -5.71 -18.28 -5.16
C THR A 220 -6.04 -18.47 -6.63
N GLN A 221 -7.25 -18.91 -6.89
CA GLN A 221 -7.80 -19.04 -8.23
C GLN A 221 -8.80 -17.93 -8.48
N PHE A 222 -8.58 -17.16 -9.54
CA PHE A 222 -9.45 -16.07 -9.97
C PHE A 222 -10.27 -16.50 -11.18
N TRP A 223 -11.48 -15.99 -11.32
CA TRP A 223 -12.29 -16.12 -12.52
C TRP A 223 -13.10 -14.86 -12.75
N VAL A 224 -13.53 -14.62 -13.98
CA VAL A 224 -14.48 -13.55 -14.29
C VAL A 224 -15.89 -14.13 -14.31
N ALA A 225 -16.77 -13.57 -13.49
CA ALA A 225 -18.16 -14.01 -13.38
C ALA A 225 -19.10 -13.04 -14.09
N ARG A 226 -19.97 -13.60 -14.94
CA ARG A 226 -21.03 -12.88 -15.63
C ARG A 226 -22.38 -13.40 -15.15
N PRO A 227 -23.20 -12.59 -14.47
CA PRO A 227 -24.55 -12.99 -14.11
C PRO A 227 -25.36 -13.31 -15.38
N ARG A 228 -26.10 -14.42 -15.38
CA ARG A 228 -27.05 -14.77 -16.44
C ARG A 228 -28.44 -14.83 -15.84
N LEU A 229 -29.39 -14.08 -16.39
CA LEU A 229 -30.80 -14.17 -16.01
C LEU A 229 -31.49 -15.20 -16.90
N SER A 230 -32.17 -16.16 -16.27
CA SER A 230 -33.09 -17.06 -16.98
C SER A 230 -34.50 -16.48 -16.94
N GLY A 231 -35.22 -16.54 -18.07
CA GLY A 231 -36.50 -15.85 -18.27
C GLY A 231 -37.62 -16.18 -17.26
N ALA A 232 -37.51 -17.29 -16.51
CA ALA A 232 -38.45 -17.65 -15.45
C ALA A 232 -38.39 -16.73 -14.21
N PHE A 233 -37.31 -15.96 -14.01
CA PHE A 233 -37.10 -15.10 -12.83
C PHE A 233 -37.52 -13.63 -13.01
N LEU A 234 -38.00 -13.24 -14.20
CA LEU A 234 -38.28 -11.83 -14.52
C LEU A 234 -39.71 -11.37 -14.19
N THR A 235 -40.56 -12.24 -13.63
CA THR A 235 -41.91 -11.86 -13.23
C THR A 235 -41.87 -10.91 -12.03
N GLY A 236 -42.03 -9.60 -12.30
CA GLY A 236 -42.19 -8.57 -11.27
C GLY A 236 -41.03 -7.57 -11.11
N LEU A 237 -39.97 -7.66 -11.92
CA LEU A 237 -38.87 -6.68 -11.94
C LEU A 237 -39.01 -5.72 -13.13
N ALA A 238 -38.78 -4.43 -12.90
CA ALA A 238 -38.59 -3.48 -13.99
C ALA A 238 -37.28 -3.80 -14.74
N LEU A 239 -37.30 -3.68 -16.08
CA LEU A 239 -36.15 -4.01 -16.93
C LEU A 239 -34.91 -3.17 -16.60
N GLU A 240 -35.13 -1.98 -16.06
CA GLU A 240 -34.13 -0.97 -15.69
C GLU A 240 -33.33 -1.41 -14.44
N ASP A 241 -34.01 -1.95 -13.42
CA ASP A 241 -33.40 -2.44 -12.17
C ASP A 241 -32.65 -3.76 -12.38
N ALA A 242 -33.12 -4.59 -13.32
CA ALA A 242 -32.46 -5.84 -13.67
C ALA A 242 -31.06 -5.63 -14.28
N ALA A 243 -30.84 -4.52 -14.98
CA ALA A 243 -29.55 -4.22 -15.61
C ALA A 243 -28.43 -3.94 -14.58
N ALA A 244 -28.74 -3.28 -13.46
CA ALA A 244 -27.77 -3.02 -12.40
C ALA A 244 -27.28 -4.31 -11.72
N LEU A 245 -28.17 -5.32 -11.61
CA LEU A 245 -27.87 -6.65 -11.04
C LEU A 245 -27.00 -7.53 -11.95
N LEU A 246 -26.79 -7.14 -13.21
CA LEU A 246 -26.05 -7.88 -14.22
C LEU A 246 -24.58 -7.48 -14.36
N SER A 247 -24.09 -6.56 -13.53
CA SER A 247 -22.70 -6.08 -13.64
C SER A 247 -21.70 -7.24 -13.45
N PRO A 248 -20.78 -7.46 -14.41
CA PRO A 248 -19.76 -8.49 -14.28
C PRO A 248 -18.84 -8.18 -13.09
N PHE A 249 -18.31 -9.24 -12.48
CA PHE A 249 -17.42 -9.13 -11.33
C PHE A 249 -16.29 -10.14 -11.41
N ILE A 250 -15.23 -9.88 -10.66
CA ILE A 250 -14.11 -10.82 -10.52
C ILE A 250 -14.34 -11.62 -9.25
N GLY A 251 -14.41 -12.94 -9.36
CA GLY A 251 -14.50 -13.84 -8.22
C GLY A 251 -13.15 -14.48 -7.95
N TYR A 252 -12.86 -14.76 -6.69
CA TYR A 252 -11.73 -15.61 -6.35
C TYR A 252 -12.02 -16.55 -5.18
N HIS A 253 -11.23 -17.62 -5.14
CA HIS A 253 -11.27 -18.64 -4.12
C HIS A 253 -9.84 -19.06 -3.78
N THR A 254 -9.63 -19.31 -2.51
CA THR A 254 -8.35 -19.78 -1.98
C THR A 254 -8.58 -21.16 -1.40
N GLU A 255 -7.85 -22.14 -1.92
CA GLU A 255 -7.94 -23.52 -1.45
C GLU A 255 -7.56 -23.61 0.04
N PRO A 256 -8.21 -24.47 0.84
CA PRO A 256 -7.80 -24.73 2.21
C PRO A 256 -6.38 -25.29 2.29
N GLY A 257 -5.55 -24.76 3.18
CA GLY A 257 -4.17 -25.22 3.41
C GLY A 257 -3.23 -24.07 3.78
N PRO A 258 -1.96 -24.35 4.11
CA PRO A 258 -0.95 -23.31 4.27
C PRO A 258 -0.65 -22.69 2.89
N GLY A 259 -1.26 -21.54 2.61
CA GLY A 259 -0.93 -20.69 1.46
C GLY A 259 -0.09 -19.51 1.91
N VAL A 260 0.80 -19.03 1.04
CA VAL A 260 1.65 -17.87 1.32
C VAL A 260 0.94 -16.60 0.81
N PRO A 261 0.68 -15.59 1.65
CA PRO A 261 0.11 -14.33 1.20
C PRO A 261 0.95 -13.67 0.10
N VAL A 262 0.29 -13.11 -0.91
CA VAL A 262 1.00 -12.53 -2.05
C VAL A 262 1.45 -11.08 -1.80
N ALA A 263 2.57 -10.71 -2.42
CA ALA A 263 3.11 -9.35 -2.39
C ALA A 263 2.49 -8.46 -3.48
N ASP A 264 2.74 -7.15 -3.38
CA ASP A 264 2.35 -6.20 -4.42
C ASP A 264 3.03 -6.54 -5.76
N GLY A 265 2.33 -6.29 -6.85
CA GLY A 265 2.78 -6.64 -8.20
C GLY A 265 2.61 -8.11 -8.56
N HIS A 266 2.06 -8.95 -7.66
CA HIS A 266 1.75 -10.34 -7.97
C HIS A 266 0.87 -10.45 -9.23
N ARG A 267 1.13 -11.47 -10.04
CA ARG A 267 0.42 -11.71 -11.30
C ARG A 267 -0.29 -13.05 -11.22
N ALA A 268 -1.60 -13.04 -11.48
CA ALA A 268 -2.43 -14.23 -11.54
C ALA A 268 -3.09 -14.35 -12.92
N VAL A 269 -3.45 -15.57 -13.31
CA VAL A 269 -4.21 -15.83 -14.53
C VAL A 269 -5.64 -16.15 -14.15
N ALA A 270 -6.60 -15.50 -14.83
CA ALA A 270 -8.01 -15.77 -14.67
C ALA A 270 -8.37 -17.10 -15.34
N LEU A 271 -9.06 -17.95 -14.60
CA LEU A 271 -9.69 -19.14 -15.15
C LEU A 271 -10.88 -18.74 -16.02
N PRO A 272 -11.14 -19.49 -17.12
CA PRO A 272 -12.20 -19.17 -18.08
C PRO A 272 -13.59 -19.27 -17.46
N GLU A 273 -13.77 -20.16 -16.47
CA GLU A 273 -15.03 -20.37 -15.77
C GLU A 273 -14.78 -20.54 -14.27
N ARG A 274 -15.84 -20.36 -13.47
CA ARG A 274 -15.79 -20.63 -12.03
C ARG A 274 -15.51 -22.12 -11.81
N PRO A 275 -14.45 -22.50 -11.09
CA PRO A 275 -14.21 -23.90 -10.76
C PRO A 275 -15.33 -24.47 -9.90
N GLU A 276 -15.63 -25.75 -10.08
CA GLU A 276 -16.47 -26.48 -9.13
C GLU A 276 -15.71 -26.69 -7.82
N PHE A 277 -15.95 -25.79 -6.87
CA PHE A 277 -15.46 -25.96 -5.51
C PHE A 277 -16.43 -26.83 -4.72
N LYS A 278 -15.93 -27.87 -4.05
CA LYS A 278 -16.65 -28.43 -2.90
C LYS A 278 -16.72 -27.32 -1.86
N VAL A 279 -17.89 -26.67 -1.75
CA VAL A 279 -18.14 -25.71 -0.66
C VAL A 279 -18.04 -26.53 0.62
N GLY A 280 -16.88 -26.46 1.26
CA GLY A 280 -16.66 -27.12 2.53
C GLY A 280 -17.73 -26.64 3.51
N ASN A 281 -18.22 -27.55 4.36
CA ASN A 281 -19.06 -27.16 5.48
C ASN A 281 -18.35 -26.04 6.24
N VAL A 282 -19.14 -25.08 6.76
CA VAL A 282 -18.62 -24.12 7.74
C VAL A 282 -17.90 -24.95 8.80
N PRO A 283 -16.57 -24.77 8.99
CA PRO A 283 -15.81 -25.64 9.87
C PRO A 283 -16.46 -25.61 11.26
N ALA A 284 -16.49 -26.74 11.96
CA ALA A 284 -17.10 -26.79 13.30
C ALA A 284 -16.46 -25.78 14.27
N ALA A 285 -15.21 -25.38 14.00
CA ALA A 285 -14.53 -24.28 14.69
C ALA A 285 -15.27 -22.92 14.59
N ALA A 286 -16.03 -22.68 13.52
CA ALA A 286 -16.84 -21.47 13.33
C ALA A 286 -18.24 -21.55 13.98
N LEU A 287 -18.66 -22.72 14.47
CA LEU A 287 -19.84 -22.88 15.34
C LEU A 287 -19.54 -22.54 16.80
N LYS A 288 -18.27 -22.37 17.15
CA LYS A 288 -17.90 -21.70 18.40
C LYS A 288 -18.43 -20.26 18.27
N VAL A 289 -19.45 -19.91 19.04
CA VAL A 289 -19.83 -18.51 19.27
C VAL A 289 -18.53 -17.76 19.57
N PRO A 290 -18.31 -16.52 19.10
CA PRO A 290 -17.20 -15.70 19.60
C PRO A 290 -17.48 -15.28 21.06
N GLY A 291 -17.67 -16.23 21.97
CA GLY A 291 -17.11 -16.20 23.30
C GLY A 291 -16.03 -17.26 23.24
N ASP A 292 -14.77 -16.83 23.17
CA ASP A 292 -13.58 -17.59 22.73
C ASP A 292 -13.17 -17.37 21.25
N ALA A 293 -13.45 -16.20 20.66
CA ALA A 293 -12.26 -15.46 20.21
C ALA A 293 -11.42 -15.43 21.46
N VAL A 294 -10.24 -16.08 21.48
CA VAL A 294 -9.30 -16.05 22.60
C VAL A 294 -9.56 -14.73 23.32
N SER A 295 -10.31 -14.79 24.45
CA SER A 295 -10.31 -13.64 25.34
C SER A 295 -8.82 -13.36 25.49
N PRO A 296 -8.36 -12.10 25.42
CA PRO A 296 -6.98 -11.79 25.77
C PRO A 296 -6.77 -12.26 27.22
N GLN A 297 -6.43 -13.53 27.34
CA GLN A 297 -6.27 -14.36 28.50
C GLN A 297 -5.25 -15.39 27.99
N THR A 298 -3.99 -15.03 27.95
CA THR A 298 -3.36 -14.29 29.04
C THR A 298 -2.85 -12.92 28.58
N GLU A 299 -3.36 -11.85 29.21
CA GLU A 299 -2.57 -10.61 29.39
C GLU A 299 -1.19 -10.88 30.01
N ASP A 300 -0.96 -12.10 30.54
CA ASP A 300 0.31 -12.64 31.02
C ASP A 300 1.06 -13.61 30.07
N ALA A 301 0.74 -13.70 28.77
CA ALA A 301 1.31 -14.73 27.89
C ALA A 301 2.52 -14.24 27.09
N VAL A 302 3.62 -15.00 27.21
CA VAL A 302 4.80 -14.91 26.34
C VAL A 302 4.38 -14.99 24.87
N ARG A 303 4.78 -13.99 24.06
CA ARG A 303 4.42 -13.89 22.64
C ARG A 303 5.50 -14.53 21.77
N LEU A 304 5.20 -15.73 21.28
CA LEU A 304 6.05 -16.45 20.34
C LEU A 304 5.55 -16.30 18.91
N VAL A 305 6.49 -16.22 17.98
CA VAL A 305 6.27 -16.06 16.54
C VAL A 305 7.09 -17.08 15.78
N ARG A 306 6.70 -17.39 14.53
CA ARG A 306 7.47 -18.27 13.65
C ARG A 306 8.34 -17.45 12.72
N VAL A 307 9.63 -17.78 12.65
CA VAL A 307 10.62 -17.12 11.79
C VAL A 307 10.92 -18.04 10.61
N PHE A 308 10.87 -17.48 9.40
CA PHE A 308 11.24 -18.14 8.16
C PHE A 308 12.44 -17.42 7.55
N TYR A 309 13.43 -18.20 7.15
CA TYR A 309 14.66 -17.72 6.56
C TYR A 309 14.91 -18.43 5.24
N GLU A 310 15.08 -17.65 4.17
CA GLU A 310 15.42 -18.13 2.83
C GLU A 310 16.66 -17.36 2.35
N ALA A 311 17.67 -18.06 1.85
CA ALA A 311 18.86 -17.47 1.26
C ALA A 311 19.47 -18.40 0.19
N VAL A 312 20.48 -17.93 -0.52
CA VAL A 312 21.23 -18.73 -1.49
C VAL A 312 22.72 -18.59 -1.20
N GLU A 313 23.41 -19.70 -0.97
CA GLU A 313 24.87 -19.74 -0.91
C GLU A 313 25.43 -19.82 -2.34
N ARG A 314 26.34 -18.90 -2.66
CA ARG A 314 27.03 -18.86 -3.94
C ARG A 314 28.44 -19.40 -3.79
N ASP A 315 28.70 -20.49 -4.50
CA ASP A 315 30.04 -21.04 -4.60
C ASP A 315 30.67 -20.74 -5.94
N TRP A 316 31.99 -20.52 -5.94
CA TRP A 316 32.73 -20.31 -7.19
C TRP A 316 32.81 -21.61 -8.03
N PHE A 317 32.74 -22.76 -7.37
CA PHE A 317 32.95 -24.08 -8.00
C PHE A 317 31.76 -25.04 -7.87
N SER A 318 30.65 -24.64 -7.25
CA SER A 318 29.41 -25.42 -7.07
C SER A 318 28.21 -24.68 -7.68
N PRO A 319 27.08 -25.37 -7.97
CA PRO A 319 25.79 -24.72 -8.15
C PRO A 319 25.37 -23.93 -6.91
N ASP A 320 24.63 -22.83 -7.11
CA ASP A 320 23.98 -22.08 -6.04
C ASP A 320 23.15 -23.01 -5.13
N ASP A 321 23.47 -23.05 -3.84
CA ASP A 321 22.82 -23.93 -2.86
C ASP A 321 21.74 -23.16 -2.07
N PRO A 322 20.44 -23.53 -2.19
CA PRO A 322 19.37 -22.85 -1.47
C PRO A 322 19.37 -23.21 0.01
N ILE A 323 19.16 -22.20 0.85
CA ILE A 323 19.09 -22.32 2.31
C ILE A 323 17.69 -21.95 2.77
N ASP A 324 16.96 -22.94 3.29
CA ASP A 324 15.65 -22.75 3.92
C ASP A 324 15.68 -23.18 5.39
N ARG A 325 15.23 -22.29 6.28
CA ARG A 325 15.11 -22.56 7.72
C ARG A 325 13.81 -22.03 8.29
N THR A 326 13.28 -22.75 9.27
CA THR A 326 12.12 -22.33 10.07
C THR A 326 12.49 -22.44 11.55
N SER A 327 12.13 -21.45 12.34
CA SER A 327 12.47 -21.35 13.75
C SER A 327 11.38 -20.62 14.53
N THR A 328 11.54 -20.53 15.84
CA THR A 328 10.71 -19.72 16.72
C THR A 328 11.45 -18.43 17.14
N GLY A 329 10.70 -17.37 17.39
CA GLY A 329 11.22 -16.13 17.94
C GLY A 329 10.31 -15.58 19.04
N LEU A 330 10.89 -14.80 19.94
CA LEU A 330 10.19 -14.07 20.99
C LEU A 330 9.91 -12.65 20.50
N LEU A 331 8.64 -12.28 20.40
CA LEU A 331 8.23 -10.92 20.06
C LEU A 331 8.30 -10.03 21.30
N ILE A 332 9.01 -8.91 21.20
CA ILE A 332 9.13 -7.88 22.24
C ILE A 332 9.07 -6.48 21.60
N GLU A 333 8.82 -5.45 22.41
CA GLU A 333 9.02 -4.06 22.00
C GLU A 333 10.37 -3.57 22.52
N ASP A 334 11.21 -2.98 21.67
CA ASP A 334 12.51 -2.43 22.07
C ASP A 334 12.36 -1.12 22.86
N SER A 335 13.48 -0.58 23.36
CA SER A 335 13.48 0.67 24.12
C SER A 335 12.97 1.91 23.35
N ASN A 336 12.88 1.81 22.02
CA ASN A 336 12.38 2.85 21.12
C ASN A 336 10.93 2.58 20.67
N GLY A 337 10.26 1.57 21.23
CA GLY A 337 8.89 1.20 20.88
C GLY A 337 8.75 0.48 19.53
N ARG A 338 9.84 -0.06 18.98
CA ARG A 338 9.79 -0.86 17.74
C ARG A 338 9.50 -2.31 18.08
N ALA A 339 8.61 -2.95 17.33
CA ALA A 339 8.38 -4.37 17.45
C ALA A 339 9.58 -5.14 16.87
N VAL A 340 10.24 -5.91 17.73
CA VAL A 340 11.41 -6.70 17.39
C VAL A 340 11.21 -8.16 17.80
N VAL A 341 11.86 -9.06 17.07
CA VAL A 341 11.85 -10.49 17.36
C VAL A 341 13.25 -10.91 17.78
N VAL A 342 13.36 -11.42 19.00
CA VAL A 342 14.58 -12.07 19.47
C VAL A 342 14.53 -13.52 19.06
N THR A 343 15.52 -14.00 18.31
CA THR A 343 15.59 -15.38 17.83
C THR A 343 17.03 -15.86 17.82
N THR A 344 17.27 -17.10 17.43
CA THR A 344 18.61 -17.65 17.27
C THR A 344 19.24 -17.18 15.97
N ARG A 345 20.55 -17.00 15.98
CA ARG A 345 21.33 -16.60 14.80
C ARG A 345 21.37 -17.73 13.75
N SER A 346 21.51 -18.97 14.16
CA SER A 346 21.45 -20.20 13.35
C SER A 346 20.14 -20.41 12.61
N ALA A 347 19.07 -19.74 13.06
CA ALA A 347 17.78 -19.76 12.40
C ALA A 347 17.63 -18.71 11.29
N CYS A 348 18.49 -17.70 11.28
CA CYS A 348 18.28 -16.54 10.44
C CYS A 348 19.54 -16.00 9.79
N ASP A 349 20.74 -16.54 10.01
CA ASP A 349 22.03 -16.07 9.48
C ASP A 349 22.79 -17.22 8.83
N GLY A 350 22.83 -17.27 7.49
CA GLY A 350 23.59 -18.27 6.75
C GLY A 350 25.07 -18.31 7.15
N ASN A 351 25.67 -17.15 7.43
CA ASN A 351 27.09 -17.04 7.80
C ASN A 351 27.42 -17.66 9.16
N TYR A 352 26.41 -17.99 9.97
CA TYR A 352 26.62 -18.54 11.31
C TYR A 352 26.89 -20.04 11.31
N PHE A 353 26.25 -20.80 10.41
CA PHE A 353 26.28 -22.27 10.43
C PHE A 353 26.89 -22.87 9.16
N VAL A 354 26.89 -22.14 8.05
CA VAL A 354 27.55 -22.56 6.83
C VAL A 354 29.05 -22.26 6.97
N ARG A 355 29.87 -23.28 6.73
CA ARG A 355 31.33 -23.15 6.68
C ARG A 355 31.79 -23.63 5.31
N ASP A 356 32.45 -22.76 4.56
CA ASP A 356 33.16 -23.19 3.36
C ASP A 356 34.30 -24.15 3.78
N SER A 357 34.51 -25.19 2.97
CA SER A 357 35.57 -26.20 3.13
C SER A 357 36.97 -25.58 3.19
N PHE A 358 37.13 -24.33 2.76
CA PHE A 358 38.39 -23.58 2.75
C PHE A 358 38.55 -22.57 3.89
N GLY A 359 37.61 -22.49 4.84
CA GLY A 359 37.69 -21.58 5.99
C GLY A 359 37.45 -20.10 5.65
N VAL A 360 36.82 -19.82 4.50
CA VAL A 360 36.32 -18.51 4.11
C VAL A 360 34.86 -18.38 4.54
N LEU A 361 34.38 -17.15 4.79
CA LEU A 361 32.95 -16.91 5.02
C LEU A 361 32.16 -17.19 3.72
N PRO A 362 31.02 -17.88 3.79
CA PRO A 362 30.22 -18.21 2.61
C PRO A 362 29.63 -16.94 1.97
N ASP A 363 29.47 -16.93 0.64
CA ASP A 363 28.84 -15.83 -0.09
C ASP A 363 27.31 -16.01 -0.08
N ILE A 364 26.65 -15.41 0.91
CA ILE A 364 25.20 -15.49 1.08
C ILE A 364 24.49 -14.36 0.32
N ASP A 365 23.65 -14.72 -0.65
CA ASP A 365 22.86 -13.79 -1.47
C ASP A 365 21.33 -14.04 -1.36
N LYS A 366 20.53 -13.07 -1.83
CA LYS A 366 19.05 -13.11 -1.87
C LYS A 366 18.38 -13.40 -0.53
N GLU A 367 19.01 -13.00 0.56
CA GLU A 367 18.51 -13.21 1.92
C GLU A 367 17.12 -12.59 2.13
N ARG A 368 16.18 -13.39 2.62
CA ARG A 368 14.81 -12.99 2.98
C ARG A 368 14.44 -13.56 4.34
N ILE A 369 14.01 -12.68 5.24
CA ILE A 369 13.52 -13.05 6.57
C ILE A 369 12.06 -12.64 6.68
N ARG A 370 11.20 -13.59 7.05
CA ARG A 370 9.76 -13.38 7.27
C ARG A 370 9.36 -13.89 8.64
N VAL A 371 8.40 -13.23 9.26
CA VAL A 371 7.88 -13.61 10.58
C VAL A 371 6.38 -13.80 10.48
N ALA A 372 5.88 -14.97 10.84
CA ALA A 372 4.45 -15.23 10.97
C ALA A 372 4.02 -15.08 12.43
N LEU A 373 3.00 -14.25 12.64
CA LEU A 373 2.33 -14.06 13.90
C LEU A 373 1.32 -15.21 14.15
N PRO A 374 0.94 -15.49 15.41
CA PRO A 374 0.00 -16.58 15.74
C PRO A 374 -1.34 -16.51 15.02
N GLU A 375 -1.81 -15.29 14.72
CA GLU A 375 -3.05 -15.03 13.96
C GLU A 375 -2.92 -15.27 12.45
N GLY A 376 -1.72 -15.60 11.96
CA GLY A 376 -1.44 -15.93 10.56
C GLY A 376 -0.91 -14.77 9.71
N THR A 377 -0.83 -13.55 10.25
CA THR A 377 -0.19 -12.41 9.57
C THR A 377 1.30 -12.68 9.35
N VAL A 378 1.80 -12.46 8.14
CA VAL A 378 3.24 -12.60 7.81
C VAL A 378 3.83 -11.23 7.52
N LEU A 379 4.89 -10.88 8.26
CA LEU A 379 5.61 -9.62 8.15
C LEU A 379 7.03 -9.85 7.63
N GLN A 380 7.55 -8.88 6.86
CA GLN A 380 8.95 -8.85 6.50
C GLN A 380 9.78 -8.43 7.72
N ALA A 381 10.96 -9.03 7.87
CA ALA A 381 11.87 -8.69 8.94
C ALA A 381 13.27 -8.43 8.38
N ALA A 382 14.01 -7.54 9.04
CA ALA A 382 15.41 -7.30 8.76
C ALA A 382 16.24 -7.58 10.01
N ARG A 383 17.42 -8.16 9.84
CA ARG A 383 18.35 -8.36 10.94
C ARG A 383 18.85 -7.01 11.43
N SER A 384 18.53 -6.66 12.67
CA SER A 384 18.96 -5.40 13.28
C SER A 384 20.23 -5.58 14.12
N TRP A 385 20.44 -6.77 14.68
CA TRP A 385 21.61 -7.06 15.51
C TRP A 385 21.85 -8.57 15.61
N THR A 386 23.09 -8.95 15.82
CA THR A 386 23.54 -10.31 16.16
C THR A 386 24.57 -10.23 17.26
N ASP A 387 24.63 -11.24 18.13
CA ASP A 387 25.73 -11.32 19.08
C ASP A 387 27.06 -11.45 18.34
N ALA A 388 28.01 -10.58 18.70
CA ALA A 388 29.37 -10.60 18.17
C ALA A 388 30.25 -11.65 18.86
N GLY A 389 29.81 -12.18 20.01
CA GLY A 389 30.41 -13.33 20.66
C GLY A 389 30.05 -14.66 19.99
N GLU A 390 30.38 -15.75 20.68
CA GLU A 390 30.07 -17.12 20.24
C GLU A 390 28.60 -17.55 20.47
N SER A 391 27.70 -16.69 20.99
CA SER A 391 26.31 -17.12 21.21
C SER A 391 25.41 -17.00 19.99
N ASP A 392 24.54 -17.99 19.87
CA ASP A 392 23.54 -18.13 18.82
C ASP A 392 22.31 -17.22 19.07
N LEU A 393 22.52 -15.89 19.09
CA LEU A 393 21.47 -14.89 19.37
C LEU A 393 21.41 -13.78 18.31
N ALA A 394 20.20 -13.45 17.87
CA ALA A 394 19.93 -12.40 16.89
C ALA A 394 18.65 -11.63 17.22
N VAL A 395 18.57 -10.40 16.73
CA VAL A 395 17.39 -9.53 16.83
C VAL A 395 16.99 -9.08 15.44
N LEU A 396 15.72 -9.30 15.13
CA LEU A 396 15.08 -8.90 13.88
C LEU A 396 14.15 -7.72 14.14
N VAL A 397 14.21 -6.69 13.31
CA VAL A 397 13.22 -5.60 13.30
C VAL A 397 12.13 -5.95 12.31
N LEU A 398 10.87 -5.89 12.75
CA LEU A 398 9.72 -6.11 11.87
C LEU A 398 9.44 -4.85 11.05
N GLN A 399 9.13 -5.03 9.77
CA GLN A 399 8.74 -3.97 8.85
C GLN A 399 7.21 -3.92 8.73
N ASP A 400 6.67 -2.72 8.55
CA ASP A 400 5.23 -2.47 8.36
C ASP A 400 4.32 -3.09 9.46
N THR A 401 4.77 -2.99 10.71
CA THR A 401 4.06 -3.55 11.88
C THR A 401 2.73 -2.85 12.14
N PRO A 402 1.63 -3.59 12.37
CA PRO A 402 0.36 -3.01 12.78
C PRO A 402 0.51 -2.21 14.09
N PRO A 403 -0.19 -1.07 14.25
CA PRO A 403 -0.14 -0.28 15.49
C PRO A 403 -0.74 -1.01 16.71
N THR A 404 -1.46 -2.11 16.47
CA THR A 404 -2.07 -2.97 17.48
C THR A 404 -1.19 -4.16 17.88
N LEU A 405 -0.02 -4.32 17.25
CA LEU A 405 0.89 -5.42 17.55
C LEU A 405 1.68 -5.11 18.81
N HIS A 406 1.41 -5.86 19.87
CA HIS A 406 2.13 -5.76 21.14
C HIS A 406 2.94 -7.03 21.40
N GLY A 407 4.18 -6.82 21.85
CA GLY A 407 5.09 -7.89 22.24
C GLY A 407 4.83 -8.46 23.63
N THR A 408 5.72 -9.35 24.05
CA THR A 408 5.80 -9.88 25.42
C THR A 408 6.08 -8.73 26.40
N ARG A 409 5.32 -8.65 27.50
CA ARG A 409 5.46 -7.55 28.45
C ARG A 409 6.82 -7.59 29.18
N PRO A 410 7.45 -6.44 29.48
CA PRO A 410 8.77 -6.39 30.12
C PRO A 410 8.89 -7.17 31.44
N GLU A 411 7.81 -7.24 32.23
CA GLU A 411 7.75 -7.95 33.52
C GLU A 411 7.84 -9.49 33.41
N GLN A 412 7.57 -10.03 32.22
CA GLN A 412 7.69 -11.45 31.90
C GLN A 412 9.10 -11.83 31.43
N LEU A 413 9.99 -10.85 31.29
CA LEU A 413 11.35 -11.05 30.77
C LEU A 413 12.38 -10.87 31.89
N VAL A 414 13.32 -11.81 31.96
CA VAL A 414 14.44 -11.77 32.92
C VAL A 414 15.74 -11.52 32.15
N PHE A 415 16.33 -10.35 32.37
CA PHE A 415 17.60 -9.93 31.76
C PHE A 415 18.79 -10.00 32.74
N GLY A 416 18.61 -10.56 33.93
CA GLY A 416 19.64 -10.73 34.96
C GLY A 416 20.30 -12.11 34.96
N ALA A 417 21.38 -12.28 35.73
CA ALA A 417 22.13 -13.54 35.82
C ALA A 417 21.48 -14.61 36.72
N ASP A 418 20.48 -14.22 37.55
CA ASP A 418 19.80 -15.16 38.45
C ASP A 418 18.72 -15.94 37.71
N SER A 419 19.10 -17.15 37.30
CA SER A 419 18.17 -18.28 37.13
C SER A 419 18.65 -19.38 38.06
N GLY A 420 18.56 -19.12 39.37
CA GLY A 420 19.00 -20.07 40.38
C GLY A 420 18.16 -21.34 40.33
N GLY A 421 18.79 -22.48 40.05
CA GLY A 421 18.39 -23.85 40.44
C GLY A 421 16.98 -24.36 40.12
N GLU A 422 16.12 -23.59 39.44
CA GLU A 422 14.73 -23.94 39.19
C GLU A 422 14.54 -24.84 37.96
N THR A 423 13.48 -25.65 37.97
CA THR A 423 13.05 -26.44 36.81
C THR A 423 12.68 -25.52 35.66
N VAL A 424 13.41 -25.66 34.55
CA VAL A 424 13.21 -24.87 33.35
C VAL A 424 12.23 -25.58 32.42
N ARG A 425 11.37 -24.83 31.71
CA ARG A 425 10.48 -25.33 30.65
C ARG A 425 10.78 -24.61 29.35
N ALA A 426 10.61 -25.27 28.20
CA ALA A 426 10.77 -24.64 26.90
C ALA A 426 9.47 -24.71 26.10
N LEU A 427 9.15 -23.65 25.36
CA LEU A 427 7.96 -23.55 24.52
C LEU A 427 8.35 -23.31 23.06
N ASP A 428 7.70 -24.03 22.14
CA ASP A 428 7.82 -23.78 20.70
C ASP A 428 6.85 -22.68 20.21
N GLY A 429 6.94 -22.33 18.93
CA GLY A 429 6.07 -21.33 18.30
C GLY A 429 4.59 -21.71 18.21
N GLN A 430 4.18 -22.90 18.67
CA GLN A 430 2.77 -23.30 18.84
C GLN A 430 2.33 -23.32 20.31
N GLY A 431 3.23 -22.97 21.24
CA GLY A 431 2.97 -23.03 22.68
C GLY A 431 3.06 -24.44 23.25
N THR A 432 3.59 -25.40 22.49
CA THR A 432 3.82 -26.77 22.96
C THR A 432 5.04 -26.81 23.84
N GLU A 433 4.94 -27.49 24.98
CA GLU A 433 6.08 -27.71 25.86
C GLU A 433 7.05 -28.70 25.24
N LEU A 434 8.30 -28.26 25.10
CA LEU A 434 9.40 -29.06 24.62
C LEU A 434 10.03 -29.82 25.80
N PRO A 435 10.25 -31.14 25.67
CA PRO A 435 10.84 -31.94 26.73
C PRO A 435 12.32 -31.57 26.88
N ILE A 436 12.62 -30.70 27.85
CA ILE A 436 13.99 -30.48 28.32
C ILE A 436 14.21 -31.31 29.58
N ALA A 437 15.03 -32.35 29.46
CA ALA A 437 15.61 -32.99 30.65
C ALA A 437 16.45 -31.94 31.40
N PRO A 438 16.63 -32.06 32.73
CA PRO A 438 17.62 -31.24 33.43
C PRO A 438 18.95 -31.36 32.67
N LEU A 439 19.59 -30.21 32.42
CA LEU A 439 20.74 -29.99 31.53
C LEU A 439 22.05 -30.70 31.96
N GLU A 440 21.96 -31.88 32.55
CA GLU A 440 23.09 -32.75 32.86
C GLU A 440 22.92 -34.12 32.18
N GLY A 441 23.69 -34.34 31.12
CA GLY A 441 24.25 -35.67 30.84
C GLY A 441 23.68 -36.51 29.70
N ASP A 442 22.57 -36.16 29.03
CA ASP A 442 22.05 -36.99 27.94
C ASP A 442 22.12 -36.32 26.56
N ALA A 443 23.20 -36.63 25.82
CA ALA A 443 23.41 -36.18 24.44
C ALA A 443 22.30 -36.65 23.47
N GLY A 444 21.59 -37.73 23.80
CA GLY A 444 20.50 -38.28 22.96
C GLY A 444 19.19 -37.50 23.03
N ALA A 445 18.90 -36.83 24.15
CA ALA A 445 17.73 -35.96 24.30
C ALA A 445 17.88 -34.65 23.49
N LEU A 446 19.11 -34.15 23.36
CA LEU A 446 19.43 -32.89 22.69
C LEU A 446 19.38 -33.00 21.16
N ALA A 447 19.67 -34.17 20.58
CA ALA A 447 19.54 -34.40 19.13
C ALA A 447 18.09 -34.26 18.62
N ARG A 448 17.08 -34.50 19.47
CA ARG A 448 15.65 -34.31 19.14
C ARG A 448 15.23 -32.84 19.15
N LEU A 449 15.98 -31.98 19.84
CA LEU A 449 15.72 -30.53 19.95
C LEU A 449 16.32 -29.73 18.80
N ASP A 450 17.13 -30.34 17.94
CA ASP A 450 17.72 -29.69 16.76
C ASP A 450 16.65 -29.16 15.77
N GLN A 451 15.47 -29.79 15.77
CA GLN A 451 14.30 -29.34 14.99
C GLN A 451 13.55 -28.14 15.61
N HIS A 452 13.85 -27.78 16.86
CA HIS A 452 13.08 -26.81 17.67
C HIS A 452 13.93 -25.61 18.10
N ARG A 453 14.80 -25.14 17.20
CA ARG A 453 15.61 -23.94 17.41
C ARG A 453 14.71 -22.71 17.63
N GLY A 454 15.15 -21.80 18.51
CA GLY A 454 14.47 -20.54 18.81
C GLY A 454 13.31 -20.61 19.81
N GLY A 455 13.03 -21.76 20.43
CA GLY A 455 12.00 -21.88 21.47
C GLY A 455 12.32 -21.04 22.71
N ALA A 456 11.29 -20.45 23.34
CA ALA A 456 11.49 -19.65 24.55
C ALA A 456 11.66 -20.52 25.78
N VAL A 457 12.63 -20.15 26.62
CA VAL A 457 13.00 -20.87 27.83
C VAL A 457 12.47 -20.11 29.04
N LEU A 458 11.68 -20.78 29.87
CA LEU A 458 11.00 -20.21 31.02
C LEU A 458 11.52 -20.79 32.34
N ALA A 459 11.75 -19.90 33.32
CA ALA A 459 11.99 -20.23 34.72
C ALA A 459 11.00 -19.45 35.59
N ALA A 460 10.38 -20.08 36.59
CA ALA A 460 9.26 -19.52 37.36
C ALA A 460 8.17 -18.82 36.52
N GLY A 461 7.90 -19.32 35.30
CA GLY A 461 6.91 -18.74 34.39
C GLY A 461 7.35 -17.47 33.65
N LYS A 462 8.62 -17.07 33.74
CA LYS A 462 9.21 -15.92 33.03
C LYS A 462 10.25 -16.35 32.02
N VAL A 463 10.36 -15.62 30.91
CA VAL A 463 11.35 -15.91 29.87
C VAL A 463 12.73 -15.50 30.35
N VAL A 464 13.64 -16.47 30.41
CA VAL A 464 15.05 -16.28 30.79
C VAL A 464 15.99 -16.37 29.60
N GLY A 465 15.57 -17.00 28.49
CA GLY A 465 16.44 -17.28 27.35
C GLY A 465 15.72 -17.91 26.16
N LEU A 466 16.51 -18.29 25.15
CA LEU A 466 16.08 -19.07 24.00
C LEU A 466 16.86 -20.38 23.90
N LEU A 467 16.26 -21.42 23.32
CA LEU A 467 16.96 -22.63 22.89
C LEU A 467 17.72 -22.34 21.61
N GLY A 468 19.05 -22.33 21.66
CA GLY A 468 19.91 -22.19 20.50
C GLY A 468 21.07 -23.17 20.54
N GLN A 469 22.15 -22.84 19.83
CA GLN A 469 23.31 -23.72 19.67
C GLN A 469 24.59 -23.12 20.29
N ALA A 470 25.46 -23.97 20.82
CA ALA A 470 26.82 -23.57 21.14
C ALA A 470 27.63 -23.41 19.84
N ALA A 471 28.42 -22.34 19.72
CA ALA A 471 29.38 -22.22 18.63
C ALA A 471 30.53 -23.22 18.81
N GLY A 472 30.90 -23.92 17.73
CA GLY A 472 31.96 -24.93 17.75
C GLY A 472 31.77 -26.02 16.70
N ALA A 473 32.68 -26.98 16.66
CA ALA A 473 32.66 -28.11 15.71
C ALA A 473 31.62 -29.19 16.07
N ASP A 474 31.05 -29.16 17.27
CA ASP A 474 30.06 -30.12 17.77
C ASP A 474 28.76 -29.37 18.15
N PRO A 475 27.73 -29.35 17.28
CA PRO A 475 26.51 -28.57 17.48
C PRO A 475 25.66 -29.16 18.61
N ARG A 476 25.70 -28.55 19.80
CA ARG A 476 24.85 -28.93 20.93
C ARG A 476 23.83 -27.85 21.24
N ALA A 477 22.60 -28.26 21.53
CA ALA A 477 21.56 -27.36 21.99
C ALA A 477 21.90 -26.82 23.39
N VAL A 478 21.80 -25.50 23.56
CA VAL A 478 22.09 -24.79 24.80
C VAL A 478 21.04 -23.70 25.05
N VAL A 479 20.86 -23.35 26.33
CA VAL A 479 20.03 -22.20 26.72
C VAL A 479 20.87 -20.94 26.60
N ILE A 480 20.37 -19.98 25.82
CA ILE A 480 21.01 -18.70 25.58
C ILE A 480 20.28 -17.64 26.38
N PRO A 481 20.90 -17.08 27.43
CA PRO A 481 20.22 -16.17 28.34
C PRO A 481 19.92 -14.82 27.67
N LEU A 482 18.72 -14.29 27.90
CA LEU A 482 18.33 -12.94 27.44
C LEU A 482 19.21 -11.85 28.04
N ALA A 483 19.93 -12.12 29.13
CA ALA A 483 20.93 -11.21 29.70
C ALA A 483 22.03 -10.79 28.71
N ARG A 484 22.24 -11.55 27.63
CA ARG A 484 23.18 -11.18 26.55
C ARG A 484 22.63 -10.13 25.57
N LEU A 485 21.33 -9.82 25.59
CA LEU A 485 20.76 -8.75 24.77
C LEU A 485 21.34 -7.38 25.16
N PRO A 486 21.75 -6.53 24.19
CA PRO A 486 22.14 -5.15 24.47
C PRO A 486 21.01 -4.36 25.13
N GLU A 487 21.34 -3.47 26.06
CA GLU A 487 20.36 -2.67 26.80
C GLU A 487 19.44 -1.85 25.89
N ALA A 488 19.98 -1.29 24.80
CA ALA A 488 19.20 -0.53 23.82
C ALA A 488 18.11 -1.35 23.10
N LEU A 489 18.24 -2.68 23.07
CA LEU A 489 17.28 -3.60 22.45
C LEU A 489 16.36 -4.28 23.47
N ARG A 490 16.54 -3.98 24.77
CA ARG A 490 15.63 -4.46 25.82
C ARG A 490 14.41 -3.53 25.89
N PRO A 491 13.24 -4.04 26.31
CA PRO A 491 12.08 -3.20 26.55
C PRO A 491 12.35 -2.21 27.69
N ARG A 492 11.77 -1.01 27.61
CA ARG A 492 11.74 -0.08 28.74
C ARG A 492 10.81 -0.65 29.83
N ARG A 493 11.33 -0.74 31.05
CA ARG A 493 10.53 -1.08 32.23
C ARG A 493 9.67 0.08 32.69
#